data_AF-A0A811L6I0-F1
#
_entry.id   AF-A0A811L6I0-F1
#
_cell.length_a   1.000
_cell.length_b   1.000
_cell.length_c   1.000
_cell.angle_alpha   90.00
_cell.angle_beta   90.00
_cell.angle_gamma   90.00
#
_symmetry.space_group_name_H-M   'P 1'
#
loop_
_entity.id
_entity.type
_entity.pdbx_description
1 polymer ?
#
loop_
_entity_poly.entity_id
_entity_poly.type
_entity_poly.pdbx_seq_one_letter_code
_entity_poly.pdbx_strand_id
1 'polypeptide(L)'
;MNRLVIAALALIAVSVYAQDDSCYINDSGFTCCNRDLENAMKQAMTASDLLGSADTIQGAAEKMLGGKFETVVATDDFAYKSHFKDGKSCKVEKNGQYALAWQP
;
A
#
# COMPACT_ATOMS: atom_id res chain seq x y z
N MET A 1 -33.26 -6.29 23.41
CA MET A 1 -32.48 -6.45 22.14
C MET A 1 -32.44 -7.93 21.81
N ASN A 2 -33.01 -8.35 20.67
CA ASN A 2 -33.25 -9.76 20.35
C ASN A 2 -31.92 -10.52 20.14
N ARG A 3 -31.75 -11.71 20.72
CA ARG A 3 -30.52 -12.52 20.59
C ARG A 3 -30.18 -12.83 19.12
N LEU A 4 -31.21 -12.95 18.27
CA LEU A 4 -31.06 -13.09 16.81
C LEU A 4 -30.46 -11.84 16.16
N VAL A 5 -30.85 -10.64 16.61
CA VAL A 5 -30.33 -9.37 16.08
C VAL A 5 -28.86 -9.18 16.50
N ILE A 6 -28.51 -9.55 17.73
CA ILE A 6 -27.12 -9.50 18.22
C ILE A 6 -26.23 -10.48 17.45
N ALA A 7 -26.70 -11.71 17.21
CA ALA A 7 -25.95 -12.71 16.45
C ALA A 7 -25.76 -12.29 14.97
N ALA A 8 -26.79 -11.73 14.34
CA ALA A 8 -26.71 -11.23 12.97
C ALA A 8 -25.72 -10.07 12.83
N LEU A 9 -25.74 -9.11 13.77
CA LEU A 9 -24.78 -8.01 13.80
C LEU A 9 -23.34 -8.49 14.04
N ALA A 10 -23.15 -9.47 14.92
CA ALA A 10 -21.84 -10.07 15.17
C ALA A 10 -21.30 -10.80 13.93
N LEU A 11 -22.13 -11.57 13.22
CA LEU A 11 -21.73 -12.26 11.98
C LEU A 11 -21.35 -11.30 10.86
N ILE A 12 -22.13 -10.22 10.69
CA ILE A 12 -21.81 -9.16 9.71
C ILE A 12 -20.48 -8.49 10.07
N ALA A 13 -20.25 -8.17 11.34
CA ALA A 13 -19.00 -7.60 11.80
C ALA A 13 -17.81 -8.52 11.51
N VAL A 14 -17.91 -9.82 11.84
CA VAL A 14 -16.84 -10.80 11.58
C VAL A 14 -16.48 -10.93 10.10
N SER A 15 -17.47 -10.91 9.19
CA SER A 15 -17.20 -10.94 7.73
C SER A 15 -16.50 -9.69 7.19
N VAL A 16 -16.64 -8.53 7.85
CA VAL A 16 -15.97 -7.27 7.45
C VAL A 16 -14.49 -7.24 7.86
N TYR A 17 -14.11 -8.02 8.89
CA TYR A 17 -12.72 -8.06 9.39
C TYR A 17 -11.84 -9.15 8.76
N ALA A 18 -12.39 -9.98 7.86
CA ALA A 18 -11.58 -10.89 7.05
C ALA A 18 -10.97 -10.08 5.88
N GLN A 19 -9.94 -9.28 6.18
CA GLN A 19 -9.20 -8.53 5.17
C GLN A 19 -8.30 -9.48 4.40
N ASP A 20 -8.73 -9.84 3.19
CA ASP A 20 -7.94 -10.60 2.24
C ASP A 20 -6.82 -9.69 1.69
N ASP A 21 -5.56 -10.03 1.97
CA ASP A 21 -4.39 -9.45 1.32
C ASP A 21 -4.35 -9.92 -0.15
N SER A 22 -5.38 -9.61 -0.93
CA SER A 22 -5.47 -9.93 -2.35
C SER A 22 -4.49 -9.07 -3.14
N CYS A 23 -3.22 -9.42 -3.03
CA CYS A 23 -2.14 -8.82 -3.78
C CYS A 23 -2.22 -9.24 -5.24
N TYR A 24 -1.73 -8.36 -6.11
CA TYR A 24 -1.66 -8.56 -7.54
C TYR A 24 -0.27 -8.15 -8.05
N ILE A 25 0.06 -8.62 -9.24
CA ILE A 25 1.22 -8.15 -10.00
C ILE A 25 0.75 -6.99 -10.87
N ASN A 26 1.38 -5.82 -10.73
CA ASN A 26 1.06 -4.66 -11.54
C ASN A 26 1.66 -4.77 -12.95
N ASP A 27 1.38 -3.77 -13.80
CA ASP A 27 1.82 -3.76 -15.20
C ASP A 27 3.36 -3.71 -15.36
N SER A 28 4.08 -3.31 -14.30
CA SER A 28 5.54 -3.30 -14.24
C SER A 28 6.13 -4.62 -13.70
N GLY A 29 5.31 -5.63 -13.39
CA GLY A 29 5.76 -6.92 -12.89
C GLY A 29 6.02 -6.96 -11.38
N PHE A 30 5.58 -5.96 -10.62
CA PHE A 30 5.81 -5.86 -9.18
C PHE A 30 4.55 -6.07 -8.34
N THR A 31 4.73 -6.60 -7.14
CA THR A 31 3.62 -6.90 -6.23
C THR A 31 3.07 -5.63 -5.59
N CYS A 32 1.75 -5.46 -5.68
CA CYS A 32 0.99 -4.47 -4.94
C CYS A 32 -0.26 -5.09 -4.32
N CYS A 33 -0.60 -4.65 -3.13
CA CYS A 33 -1.75 -5.16 -2.37
C CYS A 33 -2.86 -4.11 -2.19
N ASN A 34 -2.66 -2.91 -2.77
CA ASN A 34 -3.65 -1.84 -2.78
C ASN A 34 -3.51 -0.98 -4.06
N ARG A 35 -4.60 -0.77 -4.80
CA ARG A 35 -4.63 -0.01 -6.06
C ARG A 35 -4.52 1.51 -5.84
N ASP A 36 -5.09 2.02 -4.77
CA ASP A 36 -5.00 3.44 -4.43
C ASP A 36 -3.56 3.81 -4.04
N LEU A 37 -2.86 2.91 -3.33
CA LEU A 37 -1.44 3.06 -3.03
C LEU A 37 -0.60 3.06 -4.31
N GLU A 38 -0.81 2.10 -5.21
CA GLU A 38 -0.12 2.04 -6.51
C GLU A 38 -0.24 3.37 -7.28
N ASN A 39 -1.47 3.88 -7.38
CA ASN A 39 -1.77 5.12 -8.08
C ASN A 39 -1.13 6.33 -7.37
N ALA A 40 -1.23 6.40 -6.04
CA ALA A 40 -0.64 7.47 -5.25
C ALA A 40 0.89 7.51 -5.43
N MET A 41 1.56 6.35 -5.38
CA MET A 41 3.00 6.24 -5.61
C MET A 41 3.39 6.73 -7.02
N LYS A 42 2.73 6.22 -8.06
CA LYS A 42 3.00 6.62 -9.45
C LYS A 42 2.79 8.12 -9.68
N GLN A 43 1.80 8.74 -9.04
CA GLN A 43 1.56 10.18 -9.12
C GLN A 43 2.59 11.00 -8.32
N ALA A 44 3.04 10.49 -7.17
CA ALA A 44 4.00 11.15 -6.29
C ALA A 44 5.46 11.10 -6.78
N MET A 45 5.80 10.14 -7.64
CA MET A 45 7.13 10.03 -8.28
C MET A 45 7.33 11.12 -9.34
N THR A 46 7.62 12.34 -8.89
CA THR A 46 7.86 13.53 -9.74
C THR A 46 9.11 14.30 -9.35
N ALA A 47 9.71 14.01 -8.20
CA ALA A 47 10.90 14.72 -7.72
C ALA A 47 12.15 14.36 -8.55
N SER A 48 13.10 15.30 -8.61
CA SER A 48 14.35 15.15 -9.34
C SER A 48 15.36 14.24 -8.63
N ASP A 49 15.16 13.96 -7.35
CA ASP A 49 16.04 13.14 -6.53
C ASP A 49 15.27 12.03 -5.78
N LEU A 50 16.02 11.03 -5.31
CA LEU A 50 15.46 9.84 -4.68
C LEU A 50 14.78 10.16 -3.33
N LEU A 51 15.37 11.03 -2.53
CA LEU A 51 14.85 11.37 -1.21
C LEU A 51 13.56 12.19 -1.34
N GLY A 52 13.54 13.19 -2.21
CA GLY A 52 12.32 13.95 -2.51
C GLY A 52 11.19 13.06 -3.04
N SER A 53 11.52 12.03 -3.83
CA SER A 53 10.54 11.03 -4.28
C SER A 53 10.04 10.19 -3.10
N ALA A 54 10.93 9.72 -2.23
CA ALA A 54 10.56 8.94 -1.04
C ALA A 54 9.64 9.73 -0.10
N ASP A 55 9.96 11.00 0.15
CA ASP A 55 9.17 11.92 0.99
C ASP A 55 7.78 12.17 0.39
N THR A 56 7.71 12.43 -0.93
CA THR A 56 6.44 12.69 -1.61
C THR A 56 5.55 11.45 -1.63
N ILE A 57 6.13 10.27 -1.86
CA ILE A 57 5.41 9.00 -1.82
C ILE A 57 4.88 8.73 -0.41
N GLN A 58 5.71 8.91 0.61
CA GLN A 58 5.31 8.69 2.00
C GLN A 58 4.14 9.62 2.35
N GLY A 59 4.26 10.93 2.08
CA GLY A 59 3.21 11.89 2.34
C GLY A 59 1.90 11.57 1.59
N ALA A 60 1.98 11.12 0.34
CA ALA A 60 0.81 10.70 -0.43
C ALA A 60 0.14 9.45 0.17
N ALA A 61 0.92 8.45 0.56
CA ALA A 61 0.41 7.22 1.17
C ALA A 61 -0.24 7.49 2.54
N GLU A 62 0.43 8.26 3.41
CA GLU A 62 -0.10 8.66 4.73
C GLU A 62 -1.40 9.46 4.59
N LYS A 63 -1.47 10.37 3.60
CA LYS A 63 -2.68 11.15 3.32
C LYS A 63 -3.82 10.30 2.78
N MET A 64 -3.53 9.34 1.91
CA MET A 64 -4.55 8.50 1.25
C MET A 64 -5.11 7.43 2.18
N LEU A 65 -4.25 6.73 2.92
CA LEU A 65 -4.60 5.52 3.65
C LEU A 65 -4.52 5.66 5.17
N GLY A 66 -3.98 6.78 5.67
CA GLY A 66 -3.79 7.03 7.09
C GLY A 66 -2.68 6.19 7.73
N GLY A 67 -2.27 6.60 8.92
CA GLY A 67 -1.16 5.98 9.65
C GLY A 67 0.20 6.35 9.07
N LYS A 68 1.24 5.61 9.48
CA LYS A 68 2.62 5.84 9.06
C LYS A 68 3.01 4.89 7.94
N PHE A 69 3.83 5.38 7.02
CA PHE A 69 4.36 4.62 5.90
C PHE A 69 5.88 4.75 5.85
N GLU A 70 6.52 3.68 5.42
CA GLU A 70 7.93 3.64 5.08
C GLU A 70 8.07 3.54 3.56
N THR A 71 9.09 4.19 3.02
CA THR A 71 9.35 4.24 1.58
C THR A 71 10.81 3.99 1.26
N VAL A 72 11.05 3.27 0.16
CA VAL A 72 12.38 3.11 -0.45
C VAL A 72 12.26 3.50 -1.91
N VAL A 73 13.17 4.35 -2.38
CA VAL A 73 13.29 4.72 -3.80
C VAL A 73 14.73 4.46 -4.25
N ALA A 74 14.89 3.85 -5.42
CA ALA A 74 16.17 3.45 -5.98
C ALA A 74 16.24 3.73 -7.48
N THR A 75 17.47 3.87 -7.98
CA THR A 75 17.77 4.04 -9.42
C THR A 75 17.74 2.74 -10.21
N ASP A 76 17.67 1.60 -9.54
CA ASP A 76 17.62 0.27 -10.15
C ASP A 76 16.74 -0.64 -9.28
N ASP A 77 16.39 -1.80 -9.81
CA ASP A 77 15.53 -2.76 -9.14
C ASP A 77 16.18 -3.32 -7.85
N PHE A 78 15.35 -3.64 -6.87
CA PHE A 78 15.77 -4.20 -5.59
C PHE A 78 14.79 -5.26 -5.07
N ALA A 79 15.33 -6.33 -4.50
CA ALA A 79 14.54 -7.31 -3.76
C ALA A 79 14.16 -6.76 -2.38
N TYR A 80 12.98 -7.14 -1.88
CA TYR A 80 12.52 -6.73 -0.56
C TYR A 80 11.70 -7.83 0.11
N LYS A 81 11.64 -7.77 1.43
CA LYS A 81 10.69 -8.52 2.26
C LYS A 81 10.36 -7.67 3.46
N SER A 82 9.09 -7.30 3.61
CA SER A 82 8.61 -6.49 4.72
C SER A 82 7.43 -7.16 5.40
N HIS A 83 7.30 -6.91 6.70
CA HIS A 83 6.02 -7.03 7.38
C HIS A 83 5.22 -5.78 7.07
N PHE A 84 3.94 -5.94 6.75
CA PHE A 84 3.05 -4.82 6.48
C PHE A 84 1.65 -5.10 6.98
N LYS A 85 0.91 -4.02 7.20
CA LYS A 85 -0.44 -4.04 7.72
C LYS A 85 -1.49 -4.09 6.61
N ASP A 86 -2.35 -5.11 6.64
CA ASP A 86 -3.64 -5.19 5.94
C ASP A 86 -3.61 -4.66 4.48
N GLY A 87 -2.87 -5.31 3.58
CA GLY A 87 -2.81 -4.96 2.16
C GLY A 87 -2.10 -3.64 1.82
N LYS A 88 -1.52 -2.94 2.80
CA LYS A 88 -0.86 -1.64 2.57
C LYS A 88 0.62 -1.80 2.24
N SER A 89 0.89 -2.47 1.13
CA SER A 89 2.22 -2.60 0.55
C SER A 89 2.12 -2.56 -0.97
N CYS A 90 3.04 -1.85 -1.63
CA CYS A 90 3.12 -1.78 -3.07
C CYS A 90 4.50 -1.40 -3.56
N LYS A 91 4.97 -2.09 -4.60
CA LYS A 91 6.15 -1.72 -5.35
C LYS A 91 5.79 -1.33 -6.77
N VAL A 92 6.34 -0.22 -7.25
CA VAL A 92 6.10 0.33 -8.59
C VAL A 92 7.42 0.65 -9.27
N GLU A 93 7.37 0.72 -10.60
CA GLU A 93 8.39 1.34 -11.42
C GLU A 93 7.76 2.52 -12.18
N LYS A 94 8.53 3.58 -12.36
CA LYS A 94 8.17 4.70 -13.22
C LYS A 94 9.43 5.38 -13.75
N ASN A 95 9.56 5.44 -15.07
CA ASN A 95 10.66 6.11 -15.77
C ASN A 95 12.05 5.62 -15.32
N GLY A 96 12.20 4.31 -15.07
CA GLY A 96 13.45 3.70 -14.62
C GLY A 96 13.77 3.91 -13.15
N GLN A 97 12.88 4.53 -12.37
CA GLN A 97 12.98 4.56 -10.91
C GLN A 97 12.06 3.53 -10.28
N TYR A 98 12.54 2.90 -9.22
CA TYR A 98 11.85 1.84 -8.51
C TYR A 98 11.50 2.33 -7.12
N ALA A 99 10.25 2.15 -6.70
CA ALA A 99 9.80 2.57 -5.39
C ALA A 99 8.99 1.48 -4.69
N LEU A 100 9.21 1.33 -3.39
CA LEU A 100 8.42 0.49 -2.50
C LEU A 100 7.83 1.39 -1.41
N ALA A 101 6.55 1.22 -1.09
CA ALA A 101 5.92 1.81 0.07
C ALA A 101 5.16 0.74 0.85
N TRP A 102 5.27 0.76 2.18
CA TRP A 102 4.48 -0.12 3.04
C TRP A 102 4.14 0.56 4.37
N GLN A 103 3.03 0.15 4.97
CA GLN A 103 2.70 0.49 6.35
C GLN A 103 3.16 -0.64 7.27
N PRO A 104 4.11 -0.40 8.18
CA PRO A 104 4.50 -1.38 9.20
C PRO A 104 3.37 -1.72 10.17
#